data_AF-A0A2W4SB01-F1
#
_entry.id   AF-A0A2W4SB01-F1
#
_cell.length_a   1.000
_cell.length_b   1.000
_cell.length_c   1.000
_cell.angle_alpha   90.00
_cell.angle_beta   90.00
_cell.angle_gamma   90.00
#
_symmetry.space_group_name_H-M   'P 1'
#
loop_
_entity.id
_entity.type
_entity.pdbx_description
1 polymer ?
#
loop_
_entity_poly.entity_id
_entity_poly.type
_entity_poly.pdbx_seq_one_letter_code
_entity_poly.pdbx_strand_id
1 'polypeptide(L)'
;MARGAETGKVSEYIFTPSDGYTPVAKGCQAMVSGPNTKRFPVSGGVPSVCATAVCLYNRSSRCIVMKSWRQAQILDVIDREPVVSQEMLRQKLRERGIDATQATISRDLRDLGLVKRAGDGAYVRPGVERSDPDGEQLRRAVSTLLRGYERVDPLLVLRTDRGQAQGLAEWIDRAQLAEVAGTIAGDDTILLVCRGAEAAASVEARFGAMVMGRDRRS
;
A
#
# COMPACT_ATOMS: atom_id res chain seq x y z
N MET A 1 -38.71 28.04 -4.98
CA MET A 1 -38.41 26.59 -5.03
C MET A 1 -36.98 26.37 -4.59
N ALA A 2 -36.77 25.36 -3.75
CA ALA A 2 -35.63 25.22 -2.87
C ALA A 2 -34.39 24.56 -3.50
N ARG A 3 -33.22 25.05 -3.05
CA ARG A 3 -31.98 24.37 -2.65
C ARG A 3 -31.38 23.26 -3.52
N GLY A 4 -30.09 23.45 -3.85
CA GLY A 4 -29.14 22.38 -4.14
C GLY A 4 -27.72 22.90 -3.96
N ALA A 5 -27.19 22.83 -2.73
CA ALA A 5 -25.82 23.15 -2.39
C ALA A 5 -25.27 22.01 -1.56
N GLU A 6 -24.28 21.26 -2.05
CA GLU A 6 -23.38 20.47 -1.22
C GLU A 6 -21.98 20.45 -1.85
N THR A 7 -21.15 21.37 -1.36
CA THR A 7 -19.69 21.34 -1.50
C THR A 7 -19.13 20.30 -0.52
N GLY A 8 -18.59 19.20 -1.03
CA GLY A 8 -17.88 18.20 -0.24
C GLY A 8 -16.54 18.75 0.25
N LYS A 9 -16.47 19.12 1.53
CA LYS A 9 -15.21 19.35 2.25
C LYS A 9 -14.51 18.01 2.46
N VAL A 10 -13.36 17.83 1.83
CA VAL A 10 -12.42 16.76 2.17
C VAL A 10 -11.69 17.20 3.44
N SER A 11 -12.06 16.62 4.58
CA SER A 11 -11.33 16.84 5.83
C SER A 11 -10.08 15.97 5.83
N GLU A 12 -8.96 16.65 5.70
CA GLU A 12 -7.59 16.25 6.00
C GLU A 12 -7.51 15.41 7.29
N TYR A 13 -7.05 14.16 7.19
CA TYR A 13 -6.71 13.33 8.34
C TYR A 13 -5.19 13.41 8.56
N ILE A 14 -4.77 14.39 9.37
CA ILE A 14 -3.45 14.39 9.99
C ILE A 14 -3.57 13.59 11.29
N PHE A 15 -2.92 12.43 11.36
CA PHE A 15 -2.80 11.65 12.60
C PHE A 15 -1.32 11.45 12.90
N THR A 16 -0.80 12.23 13.85
CA THR A 16 0.48 11.97 14.52
C THR A 16 0.23 11.28 15.87
N PRO A 17 1.17 10.45 16.37
CA PRO A 17 0.89 9.45 17.39
C PRO A 17 1.17 9.99 18.80
N SER A 18 0.24 9.81 19.73
CA SER A 18 0.56 9.75 21.17
C SER A 18 -0.57 9.06 21.91
N ASP A 19 -0.16 8.16 22.79
CA ASP A 19 -0.88 7.68 23.96
C ASP A 19 -2.01 6.67 23.75
N GLY A 20 -1.70 5.45 24.21
CA GLY A 20 -2.60 4.34 24.30
C GLY A 20 -3.85 4.68 25.11
N TYR A 21 -4.99 4.26 24.61
CA TYR A 21 -6.26 4.49 25.28
C TYR A 21 -7.11 3.22 25.29
N THR A 22 -7.22 2.62 26.47
CA THR A 22 -8.32 1.75 26.88
C THR A 22 -9.48 2.63 27.38
N PRO A 23 -10.72 2.54 26.85
CA PRO A 23 -11.83 3.25 27.46
C PRO A 23 -12.55 2.32 28.46
N VAL A 24 -12.38 2.64 29.74
CA VAL A 24 -13.29 2.25 30.83
C VAL A 24 -14.45 3.24 30.86
N ALA A 25 -15.67 2.73 31.01
CA ALA A 25 -16.93 3.48 30.93
C ALA A 25 -17.07 4.57 32.01
N LYS A 26 -17.52 5.77 31.60
CA LYS A 26 -18.12 6.78 32.48
C LYS A 26 -19.23 7.53 31.77
N GLY A 27 -20.37 7.67 32.46
CA GLY A 27 -21.15 8.91 32.47
C GLY A 27 -22.41 8.96 31.62
N CYS A 28 -23.56 8.97 32.31
CA CYS A 28 -24.92 9.18 31.82
C CYS A 28 -25.22 10.56 31.22
N GLN A 29 -26.43 10.64 30.63
CA GLN A 29 -27.27 11.80 30.23
C GLN A 29 -27.17 12.15 28.73
N ALA A 30 -28.25 12.31 27.95
CA ALA A 30 -29.61 12.69 28.27
C ALA A 30 -30.64 12.27 27.17
N MET A 31 -31.89 12.12 27.63
CA MET A 31 -33.18 12.46 26.99
C MET A 31 -33.52 11.95 25.58
N VAL A 32 -34.43 10.97 25.54
CA VAL A 32 -35.35 10.71 24.42
C VAL A 32 -36.75 11.16 24.82
N SER A 33 -37.35 12.07 24.04
CA SER A 33 -38.71 12.57 24.23
C SER A 33 -39.68 11.99 23.18
N GLY A 34 -40.53 11.04 23.64
CA GLY A 34 -41.90 10.73 23.18
C GLY A 34 -42.15 10.18 21.76
N PRO A 35 -43.39 9.74 21.42
CA PRO A 35 -44.48 9.27 22.28
C PRO A 35 -45.18 8.00 21.72
N ASN A 36 -45.26 6.90 22.49
CA ASN A 36 -46.47 6.06 22.51
C ASN A 36 -46.40 5.03 23.65
N THR A 37 -46.88 5.41 24.83
CA THR A 37 -47.05 4.51 25.97
C THR A 37 -48.49 4.06 26.05
N LYS A 38 -48.75 2.76 25.93
CA LYS A 38 -49.94 2.12 26.50
C LYS A 38 -49.51 1.18 27.63
N ARG A 39 -50.29 1.21 28.71
CA ARG A 39 -49.93 0.81 30.08
C ARG A 39 -50.73 -0.45 30.47
N PHE A 40 -50.02 -1.55 30.78
CA PHE A 40 -50.25 -2.62 31.80
C PHE A 40 -51.52 -3.54 31.73
N PRO A 41 -51.49 -4.81 32.21
CA PRO A 41 -51.26 -5.21 33.61
C PRO A 41 -50.28 -6.37 33.86
N VAL A 42 -49.79 -6.42 35.10
CA VAL A 42 -48.97 -7.50 35.68
C VAL A 42 -49.87 -8.49 36.42
N SER A 43 -49.74 -9.78 36.14
CA SER A 43 -50.08 -10.85 37.08
C SER A 43 -49.45 -12.19 36.66
N GLY A 44 -48.54 -12.69 37.51
CA GLY A 44 -48.31 -14.10 37.84
C GLY A 44 -48.22 -15.14 36.72
N GLY A 45 -47.02 -15.74 36.60
CA GLY A 45 -46.81 -17.05 35.98
C GLY A 45 -45.83 -17.03 34.81
N VAL A 46 -44.60 -17.53 35.04
CA VAL A 46 -43.68 -17.91 33.95
C VAL A 46 -44.35 -18.98 33.09
N PRO A 47 -44.33 -18.87 31.75
CA PRO A 47 -43.16 -19.38 31.01
C PRO A 47 -42.82 -18.69 29.67
N SER A 48 -41.53 -18.79 29.31
CA SER A 48 -40.95 -18.67 27.95
C SER A 48 -40.89 -17.29 27.26
N VAL A 49 -39.72 -17.04 26.68
CA VAL A 49 -39.31 -16.10 25.61
C VAL A 49 -39.52 -14.57 25.72
N CYS A 50 -38.35 -13.90 25.69
CA CYS A 50 -37.97 -12.75 24.85
C CYS A 50 -38.11 -11.29 25.35
N ALA A 51 -36.92 -10.65 25.36
CA ALA A 51 -36.59 -9.30 24.87
C ALA A 51 -37.24 -8.11 25.59
N THR A 52 -36.50 -7.14 26.15
CA THR A 52 -35.76 -6.10 25.42
C THR A 52 -35.08 -5.25 26.51
N ALA A 53 -33.76 -5.18 26.64
CA ALA A 53 -32.94 -4.22 25.91
C ALA A 53 -31.46 -4.62 26.00
N VAL A 54 -31.17 -5.85 25.55
CA VAL A 54 -29.82 -6.29 25.27
C VAL A 54 -29.59 -6.15 23.76
N CYS A 55 -28.50 -5.48 23.39
CA CYS A 55 -27.80 -5.60 22.11
C CYS A 55 -28.40 -4.96 20.84
N LEU A 56 -28.13 -3.67 20.61
CA LEU A 56 -27.90 -3.17 19.25
C LEU A 56 -26.66 -2.27 19.17
N TYR A 57 -25.51 -2.75 19.65
CA TYR A 57 -24.22 -2.30 19.11
C TYR A 57 -23.71 -3.38 18.16
N ASN A 58 -23.76 -3.05 16.87
CA ASN A 58 -23.60 -3.96 15.74
C ASN A 58 -22.27 -4.75 15.80
N ARG A 59 -22.36 -6.07 15.99
CA ARG A 59 -21.21 -6.99 16.04
C ARG A 59 -20.40 -6.99 14.73
N SER A 60 -21.03 -6.62 13.61
CA SER A 60 -20.40 -6.59 12.28
C SER A 60 -19.37 -5.46 12.13
N SER A 61 -19.64 -4.27 12.68
CA SER A 61 -18.75 -3.11 12.53
C SER A 61 -17.40 -3.31 13.22
N ARG A 62 -17.38 -3.98 14.39
CA ARG A 62 -16.14 -4.28 15.13
C ARG A 62 -15.25 -5.30 14.40
N CYS A 63 -15.84 -6.32 13.78
CA CYS A 63 -15.09 -7.33 13.02
C CYS A 63 -14.47 -6.77 11.74
N ILE A 64 -15.17 -5.84 11.06
CA ILE A 64 -14.67 -5.20 9.82
C ILE A 64 -13.44 -4.35 10.13
N VAL A 65 -13.50 -3.53 11.19
CA VAL A 65 -12.37 -2.67 11.61
C VAL A 65 -11.17 -3.49 12.07
N MET A 66 -11.38 -4.61 12.79
CA MET A 66 -10.27 -5.49 13.18
C MET A 66 -9.65 -6.23 12.00
N LYS A 67 -10.43 -6.58 10.97
CA LYS A 67 -9.92 -7.21 9.75
C LYS A 67 -9.09 -6.24 8.93
N SER A 68 -9.58 -5.04 8.65
CA SER A 68 -8.86 -4.03 7.85
C SER A 68 -7.56 -3.60 8.54
N TRP A 69 -7.59 -3.39 9.85
CA TRP A 69 -6.38 -3.06 10.62
C TRP A 69 -5.36 -4.20 10.58
N ARG A 70 -5.78 -5.45 10.80
CA ARG A 70 -4.87 -6.61 10.69
C ARG A 70 -4.29 -6.75 9.29
N GLN A 71 -5.09 -6.55 8.25
CA GLN A 71 -4.64 -6.60 6.86
C GLN A 71 -3.62 -5.50 6.55
N ALA A 72 -3.80 -4.28 7.06
CA ALA A 72 -2.82 -3.21 6.94
C ALA A 72 -1.49 -3.58 7.63
N GLN A 73 -1.55 -4.22 8.79
CA GLN A 73 -0.35 -4.70 9.50
C GLN A 73 0.37 -5.83 8.75
N ILE A 74 -0.38 -6.74 8.12
CA ILE A 74 0.19 -7.78 7.24
C ILE A 74 0.98 -7.13 6.08
N LEU A 75 0.42 -6.10 5.46
CA LEU A 75 1.08 -5.39 4.37
C LEU A 75 2.36 -4.68 4.84
N ASP A 76 2.33 -3.99 5.98
CA ASP A 76 3.50 -3.31 6.54
C ASP A 76 4.62 -4.29 6.91
N VAL A 77 4.29 -5.47 7.45
CA VAL A 77 5.29 -6.52 7.74
C VAL A 77 5.96 -7.01 6.44
N ILE A 78 5.15 -7.31 5.42
CA ILE A 78 5.64 -7.83 4.13
C ILE A 78 6.47 -6.78 3.37
N ASP A 79 6.17 -5.49 3.54
CA ASP A 79 6.91 -4.41 2.90
C ASP A 79 8.30 -4.18 3.49
N ARG A 80 8.47 -4.47 4.78
CA ARG A 80 9.73 -4.21 5.51
C ARG A 80 10.68 -5.40 5.48
N GLU A 81 10.15 -6.61 5.50
CA GLU A 81 10.95 -7.82 5.68
C GLU A 81 10.45 -8.98 4.80
N PRO A 82 11.35 -9.83 4.28
CA PRO A 82 10.96 -10.99 3.49
C PRO A 82 10.29 -12.05 4.37
N VAL A 83 9.00 -12.32 4.11
CA VAL A 83 8.22 -13.32 4.85
C VAL A 83 7.97 -14.55 3.98
N VAL A 84 8.68 -15.64 4.27
CA VAL A 84 8.68 -16.87 3.45
C VAL A 84 7.53 -17.83 3.83
N SER A 85 7.05 -17.75 5.08
CA SER A 85 6.05 -18.68 5.61
C SER A 85 4.93 -17.98 6.38
N GLN A 86 3.76 -18.61 6.42
CA GLN A 86 2.61 -18.12 7.19
C GLN A 86 2.89 -18.15 8.70
N GLU A 87 3.74 -19.07 9.16
CA GLU A 87 4.16 -19.14 10.55
C GLU A 87 5.03 -17.94 10.93
N MET A 88 5.97 -17.59 10.05
CA MET A 88 6.80 -16.39 10.22
C MET A 88 5.95 -15.12 10.26
N LEU A 89 4.95 -15.01 9.37
CA LEU A 89 3.99 -13.90 9.40
C LEU A 89 3.23 -13.85 10.73
N ARG A 90 2.79 -15.01 11.24
CA ARG A 90 2.06 -15.13 12.50
C ARG A 90 2.91 -14.69 13.69
N GLN A 91 4.18 -15.09 13.73
CA GLN A 91 5.10 -14.69 14.79
C GLN A 91 5.32 -13.18 14.80
N LYS A 92 5.56 -12.56 13.63
CA LYS A 92 5.73 -11.11 13.51
C LYS A 92 4.47 -10.33 13.88
N LEU A 93 3.30 -10.84 13.55
CA LEU A 93 2.03 -10.25 13.98
C LEU A 93 1.85 -10.35 15.50
N ARG A 94 2.25 -11.47 16.12
CA ARG A 94 2.22 -11.64 17.57
C ARG A 94 3.14 -10.68 18.32
N GLU A 95 4.34 -10.43 17.79
CA GLU A 95 5.27 -9.42 18.32
C GLU A 95 4.65 -8.01 18.33
N ARG A 96 3.70 -7.75 17.42
CA ARG A 96 2.91 -6.51 17.35
C ARG A 96 1.59 -6.57 18.15
N GLY A 97 1.38 -7.60 18.95
CA GLY A 97 0.17 -7.79 19.77
C GLY A 97 -1.04 -8.30 19.00
N ILE A 98 -0.86 -8.85 17.79
CA ILE A 98 -1.94 -9.32 16.91
C ILE A 98 -1.97 -10.84 16.89
N ASP A 99 -2.92 -11.43 17.61
CA ASP A 99 -3.16 -12.86 17.55
C ASP A 99 -4.09 -13.21 16.39
N ALA A 100 -3.58 -14.01 15.45
CA ALA A 100 -4.33 -14.52 14.31
C ALA A 100 -4.03 -16.00 14.08
N THR A 101 -5.07 -16.77 13.75
CA THR A 101 -4.92 -18.20 13.41
C THR A 101 -4.37 -18.36 11.99
N GLN A 102 -3.80 -19.53 11.70
CA GLN A 102 -3.32 -19.85 10.35
C GLN A 102 -4.46 -19.76 9.31
N ALA A 103 -5.68 -20.16 9.66
CA ALA A 103 -6.84 -20.05 8.78
C ALA A 103 -7.21 -18.59 8.47
N THR A 104 -7.12 -17.71 9.47
CA THR A 104 -7.38 -16.27 9.33
C THR A 104 -6.32 -15.62 8.43
N ILE A 105 -5.04 -15.90 8.67
CA ILE A 105 -3.93 -15.40 7.87
C ILE A 105 -4.05 -15.90 6.43
N SER A 106 -4.35 -17.18 6.23
CA SER A 106 -4.54 -17.77 4.90
C SER A 106 -5.66 -17.08 4.11
N ARG A 107 -6.77 -16.73 4.76
CA ARG A 107 -7.85 -15.93 4.14
C ARG A 107 -7.40 -14.50 3.86
N ASP A 108 -6.77 -13.84 4.81
CA ASP A 108 -6.30 -12.45 4.62
C ASP A 108 -5.25 -12.34 3.51
N LEU A 109 -4.33 -13.30 3.38
CA LEU A 109 -3.36 -13.35 2.29
C LEU A 109 -4.04 -13.47 0.91
N ARG A 110 -5.09 -14.31 0.81
CA ARG A 110 -5.89 -14.44 -0.41
C ARG A 110 -6.70 -13.19 -0.71
N ASP A 111 -7.33 -12.61 0.30
CA ASP A 111 -8.13 -11.39 0.18
C ASP A 111 -7.26 -10.18 -0.24
N LEU A 112 -5.99 -10.16 0.21
CA LEU A 112 -4.99 -9.16 -0.18
C LEU A 112 -4.31 -9.46 -1.54
N GLY A 113 -4.60 -10.61 -2.14
CA GLY A 113 -4.01 -11.03 -3.42
C GLY A 113 -2.51 -11.30 -3.35
N LEU A 114 -1.93 -11.57 -2.18
CA LEU A 114 -0.48 -11.74 -2.03
C LEU A 114 0.01 -13.02 -2.72
N VAL A 115 1.07 -12.91 -3.51
CA VAL A 115 1.68 -14.02 -4.26
C VAL A 115 3.05 -14.36 -3.69
N LYS A 116 3.52 -15.60 -3.88
CA LYS A 116 4.89 -15.96 -3.52
C LYS A 116 5.86 -15.57 -4.63
N ARG A 117 6.94 -14.88 -4.29
CA ARG A 117 8.04 -14.56 -5.22
C ARG A 117 8.78 -15.84 -5.61
N ALA A 118 9.08 -16.01 -6.89
CA ALA A 118 9.70 -17.21 -7.45
C ALA A 118 11.16 -17.45 -7.03
N GLY A 119 11.84 -16.46 -6.42
CA GLY A 119 13.22 -16.57 -5.96
C GLY A 119 13.34 -17.06 -4.51
N ASP A 120 12.89 -16.23 -3.56
CA ASP A 120 13.04 -16.47 -2.12
C ASP A 120 11.79 -17.12 -1.47
N GLY A 121 10.69 -17.28 -2.21
CA GLY A 121 9.43 -17.80 -1.70
C GLY A 121 8.66 -16.82 -0.79
N ALA A 122 9.11 -15.56 -0.69
CA ALA A 122 8.48 -14.55 0.16
C ALA A 122 7.13 -14.09 -0.39
N TYR A 123 6.19 -13.77 0.50
CA TYR A 123 4.92 -13.15 0.11
C TYR A 123 5.18 -11.72 -0.37
N VAL A 124 4.65 -11.37 -1.53
CA VAL A 124 4.73 -10.04 -2.13
C VAL A 124 3.38 -9.62 -2.72
N ARG A 125 3.18 -8.32 -2.90
CA ARG A 125 1.99 -7.81 -3.60
C ARG A 125 2.08 -8.08 -5.11
N PRO A 126 0.95 -8.33 -5.80
CA PRO A 126 0.92 -8.34 -7.26
C PRO A 126 1.39 -6.99 -7.81
N GLY A 127 2.23 -6.99 -8.85
CA GLY A 127 2.84 -5.77 -9.40
C GLY A 127 3.99 -5.20 -8.56
N VAL A 128 4.30 -5.87 -7.45
CA VAL A 128 5.44 -5.58 -6.59
C VAL A 128 6.46 -6.70 -6.80
N GLU A 129 6.89 -6.90 -8.05
CA GLU A 129 8.20 -7.48 -8.36
C GLU A 129 9.25 -6.46 -7.91
N ARG A 130 9.32 -6.27 -6.59
CA ARG A 130 10.29 -5.39 -5.94
C ARG A 130 11.63 -6.08 -5.93
N SER A 131 12.62 -5.29 -6.28
CA SER A 131 14.03 -5.63 -6.46
C SER A 131 14.28 -6.27 -7.81
N ASP A 132 14.79 -5.46 -8.73
CA ASP A 132 15.84 -5.86 -9.65
C ASP A 132 17.17 -5.74 -8.88
N PRO A 133 17.50 -6.68 -7.95
CA PRO A 133 18.60 -6.51 -7.00
C PRO A 133 19.94 -6.29 -7.72
N ASP A 134 20.06 -6.82 -8.93
CA ASP A 134 21.27 -6.75 -9.74
C ASP A 134 21.17 -5.68 -10.85
N GLY A 135 20.03 -4.99 -10.98
CA GLY A 135 19.77 -4.02 -12.05
C GLY A 135 19.76 -4.63 -13.46
N GLU A 136 19.57 -5.95 -13.59
CA GLU A 136 19.68 -6.68 -14.85
C GLU A 136 18.51 -6.39 -15.79
N GLN A 137 17.30 -6.23 -15.26
CA GLN A 137 16.12 -5.86 -16.06
C GLN A 137 16.25 -4.43 -16.56
N LEU A 138 16.67 -3.51 -15.68
CA LEU A 138 16.98 -2.14 -16.08
C LEU A 138 18.09 -2.12 -17.13
N ARG A 139 19.17 -2.88 -16.92
CA ARG A 139 20.29 -2.96 -17.88
C ARG A 139 19.84 -3.49 -19.24
N ARG A 140 18.97 -4.50 -19.27
CA ARG A 140 18.40 -5.02 -20.51
C ARG A 140 17.51 -3.98 -21.19
N ALA A 141 16.66 -3.27 -20.44
CA ALA A 141 15.81 -2.22 -20.97
C ALA A 141 16.66 -1.07 -21.56
N VAL A 142 17.64 -0.57 -20.80
CA VAL A 142 18.56 0.50 -21.23
C VAL A 142 19.34 0.07 -22.47
N SER A 143 19.97 -1.11 -22.48
CA SER A 143 20.77 -1.58 -23.62
C SER A 143 19.95 -1.85 -24.90
N THR A 144 18.65 -2.12 -24.77
CA THR A 144 17.76 -2.41 -25.91
C THR A 144 17.10 -1.15 -26.46
N LEU A 145 16.53 -0.33 -25.56
CA LEU A 145 15.62 0.76 -25.88
C LEU A 145 16.31 2.12 -26.00
N LEU A 146 17.42 2.33 -25.27
CA LEU A 146 18.14 3.61 -25.29
C LEU A 146 18.91 3.75 -26.62
N ARG A 147 18.69 4.87 -27.30
CA ARG A 147 19.36 5.24 -28.56
C ARG A 147 20.40 6.33 -28.38
N GLY A 148 20.22 7.19 -27.38
CA GLY A 148 21.16 8.24 -27.04
C GLY A 148 20.80 8.91 -25.72
N TYR A 149 21.75 9.65 -25.16
CA TYR A 149 21.54 10.44 -23.96
C TYR A 149 22.38 11.72 -24.02
N GLU A 150 21.88 12.78 -23.38
CA GLU A 150 22.55 14.07 -23.26
C GLU A 150 22.32 14.63 -21.86
N ARG A 151 23.39 14.99 -21.15
CA ARG A 151 23.31 15.58 -19.82
C ARG A 151 23.34 17.10 -19.88
N VAL A 152 22.39 17.73 -19.21
CA VAL A 152 22.28 19.19 -19.04
C VAL A 152 22.11 19.49 -17.56
N ASP A 153 23.23 19.74 -16.86
CA ASP A 153 23.27 20.04 -15.43
C ASP A 153 22.60 18.92 -14.57
N PRO A 154 21.50 19.09 -13.79
CA PRO A 154 20.87 17.97 -13.10
C PRO A 154 19.91 17.17 -14.00
N LEU A 155 19.77 17.53 -15.27
CA LEU A 155 18.85 16.89 -16.20
C LEU A 155 19.60 15.91 -17.11
N LEU A 156 18.96 14.79 -17.41
CA LEU A 156 19.44 13.85 -18.41
C LEU A 156 18.31 13.61 -19.43
N VAL A 157 18.56 13.96 -20.68
CA VAL A 157 17.64 13.74 -21.79
C VAL A 157 17.99 12.39 -22.42
N LEU A 158 17.06 11.45 -22.40
CA LEU A 158 17.21 10.14 -23.01
C LEU A 158 16.40 10.09 -24.30
N ARG A 159 16.96 9.49 -25.35
CA ARG A 159 16.31 9.25 -26.64
C ARG A 159 16.06 7.77 -26.85
N THR A 160 14.86 7.43 -27.31
CA THR A 160 14.46 6.07 -27.68
C THR A 160 13.90 6.07 -29.10
N ASP A 161 13.55 4.88 -29.63
CA ASP A 161 12.67 4.84 -30.80
C ASP A 161 11.26 5.30 -30.41
N ARG A 162 10.43 5.63 -31.41
CA ARG A 162 9.04 6.06 -31.21
C ARG A 162 8.23 5.01 -30.44
N GLY A 163 7.38 5.47 -29.53
CA GLY A 163 6.52 4.65 -28.67
C GLY A 163 7.24 3.88 -27.56
N GLN A 164 8.57 4.02 -27.42
CA GLN A 164 9.35 3.25 -26.44
C GLN A 164 9.73 4.04 -25.19
N ALA A 165 9.57 5.37 -25.20
CA ALA A 165 9.99 6.23 -24.09
C ALA A 165 9.28 5.89 -22.78
N GLN A 166 7.95 5.67 -22.83
CA GLN A 166 7.14 5.31 -21.67
C GLN A 166 7.61 4.01 -21.02
N GLY A 167 7.87 2.98 -21.83
CA GLY A 167 8.31 1.67 -21.33
C GLY A 167 9.69 1.74 -20.67
N LEU A 168 10.63 2.49 -21.25
CA LEU A 168 11.94 2.69 -20.62
C LEU A 168 11.85 3.51 -19.33
N ALA A 169 11.01 4.55 -19.28
CA ALA A 169 10.81 5.35 -18.07
C ALA A 169 10.23 4.51 -16.93
N GLU A 170 9.27 3.64 -17.21
CA GLU A 170 8.71 2.71 -16.22
C GLU A 170 9.79 1.81 -15.62
N TRP A 171 10.72 1.29 -16.43
CA TRP A 171 11.84 0.51 -15.92
C TRP A 171 12.79 1.33 -15.03
N ILE A 172 13.03 2.59 -15.38
CA ILE A 172 13.88 3.48 -14.59
C ILE A 172 13.20 3.83 -13.25
N ASP A 173 11.91 4.13 -13.25
CA ASP A 173 11.15 4.41 -12.03
C ASP A 173 11.10 3.20 -11.10
N ARG A 174 10.91 1.99 -11.66
CA ARG A 174 10.93 0.72 -10.91
C ARG A 174 12.29 0.44 -10.26
N ALA A 175 13.38 0.91 -10.85
CA ALA A 175 14.72 0.73 -10.31
C ALA A 175 15.00 1.60 -9.08
N GLN A 176 14.15 2.60 -8.79
CA GLN A 176 14.24 3.46 -7.60
C GLN A 176 15.66 3.99 -7.32
N LEU A 177 16.33 4.47 -8.37
CA LEU A 177 17.70 4.99 -8.27
C LEU A 177 17.74 6.19 -7.32
N ALA A 178 18.59 6.13 -6.29
CA ALA A 178 18.68 7.17 -5.26
C ALA A 178 19.08 8.54 -5.85
N GLU A 179 19.84 8.51 -6.95
CA GLU A 179 20.31 9.69 -7.69
C GLU A 179 19.18 10.41 -8.44
N VAL A 180 18.06 9.75 -8.69
CA VAL A 180 16.96 10.25 -9.53
C VAL A 180 15.85 10.82 -8.64
N ALA A 181 15.39 12.01 -9.00
CA ALA A 181 14.23 12.66 -8.38
C ALA A 181 12.91 12.22 -9.04
N GLY A 182 12.92 12.05 -10.36
CA GLY A 182 11.77 11.55 -11.12
C GLY A 182 12.02 11.55 -12.62
N THR A 183 11.04 11.03 -13.37
CA THR A 183 11.09 10.92 -14.83
C THR A 183 9.84 11.49 -15.48
N ILE A 184 9.99 12.04 -16.69
CA ILE A 184 8.88 12.47 -17.54
C ILE A 184 9.11 11.90 -18.93
N ALA A 185 8.23 11.00 -19.36
CA ALA A 185 8.30 10.38 -20.68
C ALA A 185 7.36 11.05 -21.68
N GLY A 186 7.87 11.29 -22.88
CA GLY A 186 7.11 11.59 -24.09
C GLY A 186 6.88 10.32 -24.93
N ASP A 187 7.00 10.45 -26.24
CA ASP A 187 6.89 9.32 -27.21
C ASP A 187 8.24 8.66 -27.49
N ASP A 188 9.26 9.47 -27.77
CA ASP A 188 10.62 9.06 -28.14
C ASP A 188 11.70 9.68 -27.23
N THR A 189 11.28 10.43 -26.21
CA THR A 189 12.16 11.26 -25.38
C THR A 189 11.75 11.14 -23.92
N ILE A 190 12.72 10.96 -23.03
CA ILE A 190 12.51 10.93 -21.58
C ILE A 190 13.38 12.02 -20.96
N LEU A 191 12.77 12.84 -20.11
CA LEU A 191 13.48 13.75 -19.23
C LEU A 191 13.66 13.09 -17.87
N LEU A 192 14.91 12.82 -17.52
CA LEU A 192 15.30 12.38 -16.19
C LEU A 192 15.70 13.60 -15.37
N VAL A 193 15.14 13.75 -14.18
CA VAL A 193 15.52 14.79 -13.23
C VAL A 193 16.33 14.15 -12.11
N CYS A 194 17.60 14.52 -11.98
CA CYS A 194 18.51 14.02 -10.95
C CYS A 194 18.60 14.96 -9.76
N ARG A 195 19.06 14.44 -8.62
CA ARG A 195 19.26 15.19 -7.38
C ARG A 195 20.60 15.97 -7.38
N GLY A 196 20.85 16.72 -8.45
CA GLY A 196 22.07 17.52 -8.65
C GLY A 196 22.95 17.05 -9.81
N ALA A 197 23.97 17.86 -10.15
CA ALA A 197 24.85 17.62 -11.28
C ALA A 197 25.72 16.35 -11.13
N GLU A 198 26.23 16.09 -9.91
CA GLU A 198 27.02 14.88 -9.62
C GLU A 198 26.17 13.61 -9.74
N ALA A 199 24.92 13.67 -9.25
CA ALA A 199 23.95 12.59 -9.39
C ALA A 199 23.67 12.30 -10.88
N ALA A 200 23.49 13.35 -11.69
CA ALA A 200 23.31 13.20 -13.14
C ALA A 200 24.54 12.57 -13.82
N ALA A 201 25.75 12.98 -13.46
CA ALA A 201 26.98 12.39 -14.00
C ALA A 201 27.14 10.90 -13.61
N SER A 202 26.75 10.54 -12.38
CA SER A 202 26.75 9.14 -11.92
C SER A 202 25.76 8.27 -12.72
N VAL A 203 24.55 8.77 -12.95
CA VAL A 203 23.54 8.08 -13.76
C VAL A 203 23.97 7.96 -15.22
N GLU A 204 24.55 9.02 -15.79
CA GLU A 204 25.12 9.01 -17.14
C GLU A 204 26.19 7.92 -17.31
N ALA A 205 27.16 7.86 -16.39
CA ALA A 205 28.20 6.82 -16.39
C ALA A 205 27.61 5.42 -16.25
N ARG A 206 26.61 5.25 -15.36
CA ARG A 206 25.90 3.98 -15.16
C ARG A 206 25.21 3.51 -16.45
N PHE A 207 24.45 4.38 -17.13
CA PHE A 207 23.77 4.03 -18.38
C PHE A 207 24.75 3.81 -19.53
N GLY A 208 25.82 4.61 -19.61
CA GLY A 208 26.89 4.41 -20.58
C GLY A 208 27.54 3.02 -20.46
N ALA A 209 27.81 2.56 -19.23
CA ALA A 209 28.34 1.21 -19.00
C ALA A 209 27.38 0.09 -19.45
N MET A 210 26.06 0.29 -19.28
CA MET A 210 25.03 -0.67 -19.71
C MET A 210 24.95 -0.78 -21.24
N VAL A 211 25.11 0.33 -21.96
CA VAL A 211 25.08 0.38 -23.43
C VAL A 211 26.36 -0.20 -24.03
N MET A 212 27.53 0.13 -23.48
CA MET A 212 28.83 -0.38 -23.98
C MET A 212 28.99 -1.91 -23.82
N GLY A 213 28.25 -2.54 -22.89
CA GLY A 213 28.19 -4.00 -22.77
C GLY A 213 27.60 -4.74 -23.98
N ARG A 214 27.09 -4.02 -24.98
CA ARG A 214 26.58 -4.56 -26.25
C ARG A 214 27.69 -5.03 -27.19
N ASP A 215 28.89 -4.47 -27.08
CA ASP A 215 29.97 -4.65 -28.06
C ASP A 215 30.84 -5.90 -27.84
N ARG A 216 30.73 -6.57 -26.68
CA ARG A 216 31.56 -7.75 -26.32
C ARG A 216 30.91 -9.11 -26.62
N ARG A 217 29.76 -9.15 -27.30
CA ARG A 217 29.01 -10.38 -27.62
C ARG A 217 28.77 -10.55 -29.13
N SER A 218 29.78 -10.33 -29.96
CA SER A 218 29.79 -10.71 -31.37
C SER A 218 31.00 -11.56 -31.70
#